data_AF-A0A7J8RNP5-F1
#
_entry.id   AF-A0A7J8RNP5-F1
#
_cell.length_a   1.000
_cell.length_b   1.000
_cell.length_c   1.000
_cell.angle_alpha   90.00
_cell.angle_beta   90.00
_cell.angle_gamma   90.00
#
_symmetry.space_group_name_H-M   'P 1'
#
loop_
_entity.id
_entity.type
_entity.pdbx_description
1 polymer ?
#
loop_
_entity_poly.entity_id
_entity_poly.type
_entity_poly.pdbx_seq_one_letter_code
_entity_poly.pdbx_strand_id
1 'polypeptide(L)'
;MPLGIFGTFNFMIVIQTGYNILMHPFHMLGVASVCGGSLFSAIYGSLVTSSLIRETTKNKPANEDYRFSQEEETYNIVAAHDYFGRLIFQYASFNNSRSLHFFLAA
;
A
#
# COMPACT_ATOMS: atom_id res chain seq x y z
N MET A 1 8.59 10.30 -25.82
CA MET A 1 7.27 10.69 -25.27
C MET A 1 7.15 12.21 -25.31
N PRO A 2 6.06 12.80 -25.84
CA PRO A 2 5.82 14.25 -25.78
C PRO A 2 5.46 14.72 -24.36
N LEU A 3 5.76 15.98 -24.01
CA LEU A 3 5.51 16.55 -22.68
C LEU A 3 4.11 17.18 -22.58
N GLY A 4 3.08 16.37 -22.40
CA GLY A 4 1.71 16.84 -22.16
C GLY A 4 0.69 15.71 -22.10
N ILE A 5 -0.46 15.93 -21.47
CA ILE A 5 -1.48 14.90 -21.23
C ILE A 5 -1.91 14.22 -22.55
N PHE A 6 -2.29 15.01 -23.56
CA PHE A 6 -2.67 14.49 -24.87
C PHE A 6 -1.51 13.79 -25.59
N GLY A 7 -0.29 14.31 -25.43
CA GLY A 7 0.93 13.72 -25.97
C GLY A 7 1.22 12.33 -25.39
N THR A 8 0.98 12.13 -24.09
CA THR A 8 1.11 10.83 -23.42
C THR A 8 0.10 9.83 -23.98
N PHE A 9 -1.18 10.19 -24.10
CA PHE A 9 -2.19 9.30 -24.68
C PHE A 9 -1.87 8.92 -26.13
N ASN A 10 -1.48 9.91 -26.95
CA ASN A 10 -1.07 9.64 -28.33
C ASN A 10 0.11 8.67 -28.39
N PHE A 11 1.14 8.90 -27.57
CA PHE A 11 2.30 8.00 -27.47
C PHE A 11 1.89 6.57 -27.08
N MET A 12 1.02 6.39 -26.08
CA MET A 12 0.54 5.08 -25.65
C MET A 12 -0.19 4.33 -26.78
N ILE A 13 -1.06 5.00 -27.53
CA ILE A 13 -1.80 4.39 -28.65
C ILE A 13 -0.84 3.95 -29.76
N VAL A 14 0.13 4.81 -30.13
CA VAL A 14 1.13 4.48 -31.16
C VAL A 14 2.03 3.32 -30.72
N ILE A 15 2.41 3.24 -29.44
CA ILE A 15 3.17 2.10 -28.91
C ILE A 15 2.34 0.82 -28.94
N GLN A 16 1.04 0.89 -28.63
CA GLN A 16 0.18 -0.29 -28.72
C GLN A 16 0.03 -0.80 -30.15
N THR A 17 -0.20 0.07 -31.13
CA THR A 17 -0.33 -0.36 -32.53
C THR A 17 1.00 -0.79 -33.15
N GLY A 18 2.12 -0.19 -32.74
CA GLY A 18 3.44 -0.51 -33.26
C GLY A 18 4.09 -1.76 -32.64
N TYR A 19 3.79 -2.06 -31.37
CA TYR A 19 4.51 -3.09 -30.60
C TYR A 19 3.61 -4.07 -29.83
N ASN A 20 2.28 -3.90 -29.86
CA ASN A 20 1.33 -4.71 -29.11
C ASN A 20 1.69 -4.85 -27.62
N ILE A 21 2.04 -3.72 -26.98
CA ILE A 21 2.61 -3.68 -25.63
C ILE A 21 1.71 -4.35 -24.58
N LEU A 22 0.39 -4.33 -24.76
CA LEU A 22 -0.56 -5.01 -23.87
C LEU A 22 -0.31 -6.52 -23.76
N MET A 23 0.25 -7.15 -24.80
CA MET A 23 0.58 -8.56 -24.81
C MET A 23 2.01 -8.85 -24.34
N HIS A 24 2.79 -7.82 -24.00
CA HIS A 24 4.17 -7.98 -23.57
C HIS A 24 4.25 -8.33 -22.06
N PRO A 25 4.99 -9.38 -21.66
CA PRO A 25 5.02 -9.83 -20.26
C PRO A 25 5.58 -8.77 -19.29
N PHE A 26 6.58 -7.98 -19.69
CA PHE A 26 7.06 -6.87 -18.84
C PHE A 26 6.03 -5.76 -18.62
N HIS A 27 5.13 -5.52 -19.58
CA HIS A 27 4.03 -4.57 -19.37
C HIS A 27 3.02 -5.16 -18.37
N MET A 28 2.68 -6.44 -18.50
CA MET A 28 1.81 -7.14 -17.55
C MET A 28 2.40 -7.14 -16.13
N LEU A 29 3.70 -7.38 -15.98
CA LEU A 29 4.39 -7.27 -14.69
C LEU A 29 4.32 -5.85 -14.13
N GLY A 30 4.57 -4.82 -14.94
CA GLY A 30 4.44 -3.42 -14.53
C GLY A 30 3.02 -3.07 -14.07
N VAL A 31 1.99 -3.52 -14.78
CA VAL A 31 0.58 -3.35 -14.38
C VAL A 31 0.31 -4.04 -13.06
N ALA A 32 0.75 -5.30 -12.89
CA ALA A 32 0.61 -6.04 -11.64
C ALA A 32 1.28 -5.31 -10.46
N SER A 33 2.47 -4.73 -10.66
CA SER A 33 3.17 -3.93 -9.64
C SER A 33 2.41 -2.67 -9.26
N VAL A 34 1.90 -1.89 -10.23
CA VAL A 34 1.14 -0.66 -9.93
C VAL A 34 -0.18 -0.98 -9.23
N CYS A 35 -0.93 -1.97 -9.73
CA CYS A 35 -2.17 -2.42 -9.09
C CYS A 35 -1.90 -2.98 -7.69
N GLY A 36 -0.91 -3.87 -7.55
CA GLY A 36 -0.50 -4.45 -6.28
C GLY A 36 -0.05 -3.39 -5.26
N GLY A 37 0.81 -2.46 -5.67
CA GLY A 37 1.27 -1.36 -4.81
C GLY A 37 0.12 -0.48 -4.31
N SER A 38 -0.85 -0.16 -5.17
CA SER A 38 -2.06 0.58 -4.76
C SER A 38 -2.92 -0.20 -3.76
N LEU A 39 -3.07 -1.50 -3.98
CA LEU A 39 -3.81 -2.40 -3.09
C LEU A 39 -3.14 -2.49 -1.71
N PHE A 40 -1.84 -2.76 -1.68
CA PHE A 40 -1.09 -2.90 -0.43
C PHE A 40 -0.95 -1.57 0.33
N SER A 41 -0.88 -0.43 -0.38
CA SER A 41 -0.97 0.89 0.24
C SER A 41 -2.29 1.06 1.01
N ALA A 42 -3.42 0.71 0.38
CA ALA A 42 -4.73 0.77 1.02
C ALA A 42 -4.85 -0.21 2.20
N ILE A 43 -4.42 -1.47 2.03
CA ILE A 43 -4.44 -2.48 3.08
C ILE A 43 -3.62 -2.03 4.28
N TYR A 44 -2.37 -1.61 4.05
CA TYR A 44 -1.47 -1.17 5.12
C TYR A 44 -2.06 0.02 5.90
N GLY A 45 -2.49 1.07 5.19
CA GLY A 45 -3.12 2.23 5.82
C GLY A 45 -4.36 1.86 6.64
N SER A 46 -5.18 0.94 6.14
CA SER A 46 -6.38 0.47 6.86
C SER A 46 -6.05 -0.34 8.13
N LEU A 47 -5.06 -1.23 8.07
CA LEU A 47 -4.65 -2.08 9.20
C LEU A 47 -4.04 -1.24 10.32
N VAL A 48 -3.11 -0.33 9.99
CA VAL A 48 -2.50 0.59 10.95
C VAL A 48 -3.58 1.45 11.60
N THR A 49 -4.47 2.06 10.80
CA THR A 49 -5.54 2.93 11.32
C THR A 49 -6.52 2.16 12.22
N SER A 50 -6.83 0.90 11.90
CA SER A 50 -7.74 0.06 12.70
C SER A 50 -7.15 -0.40 14.04
N SER A 51 -5.83 -0.34 14.19
CA SER A 51 -5.10 -0.85 15.36
C SER A 51 -4.39 0.24 16.16
N LEU A 52 -4.72 1.52 15.92
CA LEU A 52 -4.22 2.65 16.70
C LEU A 52 -4.54 2.45 18.19
N ILE A 53 -3.54 2.69 19.03
CA ILE A 53 -3.71 2.71 20.48
C ILE A 53 -4.33 4.06 20.82
N ARG A 54 -5.56 4.04 21.31
CA ARG A 54 -6.32 5.25 21.59
C ARG A 54 -6.09 5.72 23.02
N GLU A 55 -5.56 6.92 23.17
CA GLU A 55 -5.34 7.59 24.47
C GLU A 55 -6.28 8.80 24.66
N THR A 56 -6.86 9.35 23.58
CA THR A 56 -7.76 10.51 23.67
C THR A 56 -9.25 10.16 23.74
N THR A 57 -10.02 11.13 24.24
CA THR A 57 -11.48 11.03 24.36
C THR A 57 -12.19 11.09 23.00
N LYS A 58 -13.47 10.67 22.95
CA LYS A 58 -14.26 10.57 21.71
C LYS A 58 -14.32 11.85 20.86
N ASN A 59 -14.19 13.01 21.51
CA ASN A 59 -14.42 14.32 20.88
C ASN A 59 -13.16 14.95 20.28
N LYS A 60 -12.00 14.29 20.39
CA LYS A 60 -10.74 14.73 19.79
C LYS A 60 -10.36 13.86 18.60
N PRO A 61 -9.65 14.41 17.60
CA PRO A 61 -9.12 13.61 16.50
C PRO A 61 -8.02 12.67 17.00
N ALA A 62 -8.03 11.41 16.54
CA ALA A 62 -7.07 10.38 16.97
C ALA A 62 -5.60 10.70 16.59
N ASN A 63 -5.39 11.62 15.66
CA ASN A 63 -4.03 12.04 15.27
C ASN A 63 -3.34 12.90 16.34
N GLU A 64 -4.08 13.48 17.29
CA GLU A 64 -3.51 14.20 18.43
C GLU A 64 -2.81 13.26 19.43
N ASP A 65 -3.14 11.97 19.40
CA ASP A 65 -2.55 10.94 20.28
C ASP A 65 -1.09 10.67 19.90
N TYR A 66 -0.72 10.86 18.63
CA TYR A 66 0.66 10.75 18.18
C TYR A 66 1.45 12.03 18.47
N ARG A 67 2.61 11.86 19.10
CA ARG A 67 3.58 12.94 19.31
C ARG A 67 4.83 12.68 18.47
N PHE A 68 5.26 13.71 17.75
CA PHE A 68 6.49 13.64 16.98
C PHE A 68 7.68 13.27 17.88
N SER A 69 8.46 12.28 17.46
CA SER A 69 9.61 11.71 18.21
C SER A 69 9.28 10.95 19.49
N GLN A 70 8.04 10.46 19.65
CA GLN A 70 7.77 9.46 20.70
C GLN A 70 8.54 8.16 20.44
N GLU A 71 8.95 7.48 21.51
CA GLU A 71 9.68 6.21 21.41
C GLU A 71 8.75 5.00 21.21
N GLU A 72 7.52 5.10 21.70
CA GLU A 72 6.55 4.01 21.64
C GLU A 72 5.78 3.98 20.31
N GLU A 73 5.50 2.77 19.83
CA GLU A 73 4.69 2.53 18.63
C GLU A 73 3.24 2.99 18.85
N THR A 74 2.66 3.66 17.86
CA THR A 74 1.30 4.25 17.96
C THR A 74 0.17 3.26 17.66
N TYR A 75 0.50 2.06 17.18
CA TYR A 75 -0.46 1.03 16.81
C TYR A 75 0.00 -0.35 17.26
N ASN A 76 -0.95 -1.26 17.43
CA ASN A 76 -0.66 -2.62 17.84
C ASN A 76 -0.51 -3.55 16.63
N ILE A 77 0.74 -3.80 16.21
CA ILE A 77 1.04 -4.71 15.09
C ILE A 77 0.57 -6.15 15.35
N VAL A 78 0.52 -6.61 16.60
CA VAL A 78 0.05 -7.96 16.93
C VAL A 78 -1.45 -8.07 16.68
N ALA A 79 -2.21 -7.05 17.05
CA ALA A 79 -3.66 -6.99 16.78
C ALA A 79 -3.94 -6.90 15.28
N ALA A 80 -3.19 -6.07 14.55
CA ALA A 80 -3.31 -5.97 13.09
C ALA A 80 -2.97 -7.30 12.39
N HIS A 81 -1.90 -7.97 12.84
CA HIS A 81 -1.48 -9.27 12.32
C HIS A 81 -2.55 -10.34 12.55
N ASP A 82 -3.10 -10.43 13.77
CA ASP A 82 -4.13 -11.41 14.12
C ASP A 82 -5.43 -11.18 13.32
N TYR A 83 -5.86 -9.92 13.19
CA TYR A 83 -7.02 -9.57 12.36
C TYR A 83 -6.82 -10.01 10.90
N PHE A 84 -5.70 -9.61 10.28
CA PHE A 84 -5.45 -9.94 8.88
C PHE A 84 -5.20 -11.44 8.67
N GLY A 85 -4.54 -12.10 9.62
CA GLY A 85 -4.30 -13.54 9.60
C GLY A 85 -5.59 -14.36 9.70
N ARG A 86 -6.59 -13.87 10.45
CA ARG A 86 -7.94 -14.47 10.49
C ARG A 86 -8.76 -14.16 9.24
N LEU A 87 -8.57 -12.99 8.63
CA LEU A 87 -9.31 -12.56 7.45
C LEU A 87 -8.95 -13.40 6.21
N ILE A 88 -7.67 -13.71 6.03
CA ILE A 88 -7.17 -14.47 4.87
C ILE A 88 -6.69 -15.86 5.31
N PHE A 89 -5.43 -15.98 5.73
CA PHE A 89 -4.85 -17.18 6.36
C PHE A 89 -3.65 -16.74 7.22
N GLN A 90 -3.43 -17.38 8.36
CA GLN A 90 -2.50 -16.90 9.39
C GLN A 90 -1.06 -16.67 8.88
N TYR A 91 -0.57 -17.54 8.00
CA TYR A 91 0.78 -17.45 7.42
C TYR A 91 0.95 -16.40 6.33
N ALA A 92 -0.15 -15.83 5.81
CA ALA A 92 -0.11 -14.77 4.80
C ALA A 92 0.03 -13.36 5.42
N SER A 93 0.04 -13.26 6.75
CA SER A 93 0.12 -12.01 7.48
C SER A 93 1.54 -11.73 7.99
N PHE A 94 1.93 -10.46 8.07
CA PHE A 94 3.24 -10.06 8.58
C PHE A 94 3.17 -9.80 10.08
N ASN A 95 4.05 -10.45 10.86
CA ASN A 95 4.25 -10.17 12.29
C ASN A 95 5.55 -9.40 12.57
N ASN A 96 6.36 -9.15 11.53
CA ASN A 96 7.60 -8.39 11.60
C ASN A 96 7.46 -7.13 10.75
N SER A 97 7.44 -5.96 11.41
CA SER A 97 7.31 -4.66 10.75
C SER A 97 8.39 -4.42 9.68
N ARG A 98 9.63 -4.86 9.90
CA ARG A 98 10.72 -4.65 8.93
C ARG A 98 10.50 -5.45 7.65
N SER A 99 10.05 -6.70 7.77
CA SER A 99 9.73 -7.53 6.61
C SER A 99 8.54 -6.98 5.83
N LEU A 100 7.53 -6.46 6.53
CA LEU A 100 6.37 -5.82 5.92
C LEU A 100 6.80 -4.58 5.11
N HIS A 101 7.57 -3.69 5.71
CA HIS A 101 8.01 -2.47 5.03
C HIS A 101 8.98 -2.75 3.88
N PHE A 102 9.83 -3.77 4.01
CA PHE A 102 10.66 -4.24 2.89
C PHE A 102 9.79 -4.73 1.72
N PHE A 103 8.75 -5.53 2.00
CA PHE A 103 7.81 -5.99 0.97
C PHE A 103 7.06 -4.84 0.30
N LEU A 104 6.67 -3.80 1.05
CA LEU A 104 5.99 -2.63 0.49
C LEU A 104 6.89 -1.77 -0.42
N ALA A 105 8.22 -1.85 -0.24
CA ALA A 105 9.17 -1.07 -1.01
C ALA A 105 9.75 -1.80 -2.23
N ALA A 106 9.70 -3.14 -2.23
CA ALA A 106 10.22 -4.00 -3.30
C ALA A 106 9.30 -4.02 -4.53
#